data_AF-A0A363SH71-F1
#
_entry.id   AF-A0A363SH71-F1
#
_cell.length_a   1.000
_cell.length_b   1.000
_cell.length_c   1.000
_cell.angle_alpha   90.00
_cell.angle_beta   90.00
_cell.angle_gamma   90.00
#
_symmetry.space_group_name_H-M   'P 1'
#
loop_
_entity.id
_entity.type
_entity.pdbx_description
1 polymer ?
#
loop_
_entity_poly.entity_id
_entity_poly.type
_entity_poly.pdbx_seq_one_letter_code
_entity_poly.pdbx_strand_id
1 'polypeptide(L)'
;MRKVILLGLILGAAVSGLSLPLTGQREAFDASPAYYLTAAFLAGALATLPAPRFWWLAVFAVFLGEHAWYAAAYPDMRPWVLFGLVINAIVPTWWSAAVGALLVYLGARAARRYSQSRRPDVPREDRR
;
A
#
# COMPACT_ATOMS: atom_id res chain seq x y z
N MET A 1 -13.79 1.84 0.35
CA MET A 1 -13.03 2.46 1.45
C MET A 1 -12.68 1.43 2.51
N ARG A 2 -13.63 0.83 3.26
CA ARG A 2 -13.36 -0.19 4.29
C ARG A 2 -12.43 -1.33 3.83
N LYS A 3 -12.67 -1.90 2.63
CA LYS A 3 -11.80 -2.96 2.06
C LYS A 3 -10.34 -2.52 1.87
N VAL A 4 -10.12 -1.29 1.40
CA VAL A 4 -8.78 -0.71 1.20
C VAL A 4 -8.08 -0.54 2.54
N ILE A 5 -8.79 -0.04 3.55
CA ILE A 5 -8.24 0.12 4.90
C ILE A 5 -7.87 -1.25 5.50
N LEU A 6 -8.80 -2.21 5.50
CA LEU A 6 -8.56 -3.52 6.09
C LEU A 6 -7.41 -4.26 5.39
N LEU A 7 -7.39 -4.25 4.04
CA LEU A 7 -6.31 -4.88 3.29
C LEU A 7 -4.98 -4.15 3.51
N GLY A 8 -4.97 -2.82 3.54
CA GLY A 8 -3.77 -2.06 3.84
C GLY A 8 -3.21 -2.43 5.21
N LEU A 9 -4.04 -2.44 6.26
CA LEU A 9 -3.63 -2.81 7.61
C LEU A 9 -3.06 -4.24 7.66
N ILE A 10 -3.75 -5.21 7.07
CA ILE A 10 -3.31 -6.62 7.05
C ILE A 10 -2.00 -6.77 6.28
N LEU A 11 -1.89 -6.15 5.09
CA LEU A 11 -0.71 -6.25 4.25
C LEU A 11 0.49 -5.54 4.89
N GLY A 12 0.30 -4.38 5.51
CA GLY A 12 1.34 -3.70 6.29
C GLY A 12 1.82 -4.55 7.47
N ALA A 13 0.89 -5.10 8.24
CA ALA A 13 1.24 -6.02 9.32
C ALA A 13 2.02 -7.25 8.81
N ALA A 14 1.65 -7.78 7.64
CA ALA A 14 2.36 -8.90 7.02
C ALA A 14 3.78 -8.53 6.55
N VAL A 15 4.00 -7.34 5.99
CA VAL A 15 5.34 -6.86 5.60
C VAL A 15 6.28 -6.86 6.81
N SER A 16 5.79 -6.42 7.96
CA SER A 16 6.60 -6.39 9.19
C SER A 16 6.69 -7.75 9.89
N GLY A 17 5.58 -8.48 9.97
CA GLY A 17 5.53 -9.79 10.62
C GLY A 17 6.28 -10.89 9.90
N LEU A 18 6.42 -10.79 8.57
CA LEU A 18 7.20 -11.75 7.79
C LEU A 18 8.69 -11.42 7.73
N SER A 19 9.13 -10.26 8.23
CA SER A 19 10.56 -9.87 8.20
C SER A 19 11.45 -10.86 8.93
N LEU A 20 11.15 -11.14 10.20
CA LEU A 20 11.94 -12.03 11.04
C LEU A 20 12.03 -13.47 10.48
N PRO A 21 10.91 -14.14 10.13
CA PRO A 21 10.98 -15.51 9.62
C PRO A 21 11.63 -15.62 8.24
N LEU A 22 11.60 -14.57 7.40
CA LEU A 22 12.15 -14.64 6.04
C LEU A 22 13.60 -14.13 5.95
N THR A 23 13.99 -13.19 6.80
CA THR A 23 15.26 -12.46 6.65
C THR A 23 16.13 -12.50 7.90
N GLY A 24 15.62 -13.02 9.02
CA GLY A 24 16.30 -13.01 10.32
C GLY A 24 16.33 -11.64 11.00
N GLN A 25 15.82 -10.59 10.34
CA GLN A 25 15.79 -9.24 10.89
C GLN A 25 14.45 -8.93 11.54
N ARG A 26 14.49 -8.39 12.76
CA ARG A 26 13.28 -7.99 13.50
C ARG A 26 12.53 -6.89 12.79
N GLU A 27 13.28 -5.98 12.20
CA GLU A 27 12.79 -4.79 11.53
C GLU A 27 12.85 -4.98 10.02
N ALA A 28 11.71 -4.83 9.36
CA ALA A 28 11.57 -5.03 7.93
C ALA A 28 12.40 -4.06 7.11
N PHE A 29 12.72 -2.87 7.64
CA PHE A 29 13.60 -1.92 6.96
C PHE A 29 15.09 -2.28 7.10
N ASP A 30 15.47 -3.01 8.15
CA ASP A 30 16.82 -3.56 8.35
C ASP A 30 17.03 -4.84 7.54
N ALA A 31 15.93 -5.48 7.14
CA ALA A 31 15.95 -6.54 6.15
C ALA A 31 16.50 -6.03 4.81
N SER A 32 16.88 -6.96 3.93
CA SER A 32 17.46 -6.59 2.64
C SER A 32 16.54 -5.58 1.90
N PRO A 33 17.10 -4.55 1.24
CA PRO A 33 16.30 -3.58 0.49
C PRO A 33 15.39 -4.25 -0.53
N ALA A 34 15.82 -5.37 -1.11
CA ALA A 34 15.03 -6.17 -2.03
C ALA A 34 13.75 -6.73 -1.39
N TYR A 35 13.83 -7.23 -0.15
CA TYR A 35 12.65 -7.69 0.57
C TYR A 35 11.69 -6.54 0.86
N TYR A 36 12.19 -5.52 1.55
CA TYR A 36 11.33 -4.46 2.07
C TYR A 36 10.64 -3.67 0.96
N LEU A 37 11.41 -3.22 -0.04
CA LEU A 37 10.87 -2.41 -1.14
C LEU A 37 9.86 -3.20 -1.96
N THR A 38 10.12 -4.49 -2.23
CA THR A 38 9.20 -5.34 -3.00
C THR A 38 7.94 -5.63 -2.21
N ALA A 39 8.06 -5.98 -0.93
CA ALA A 39 6.92 -6.28 -0.09
C ALA A 39 6.02 -5.05 0.12
N ALA A 40 6.61 -3.88 0.39
CA ALA A 40 5.89 -2.61 0.51
C ALA A 40 5.21 -2.21 -0.81
N PHE A 41 5.89 -2.36 -1.95
CA PHE A 41 5.30 -2.12 -3.27
C PHE A 41 4.07 -3.00 -3.52
N LEU A 42 4.19 -4.31 -3.28
CA LEU A 42 3.09 -5.25 -3.46
C LEU A 42 1.94 -4.95 -2.49
N ALA A 43 2.24 -4.64 -1.23
CA ALA A 43 1.24 -4.24 -0.25
C ALA A 43 0.44 -3.02 -0.72
N GLY A 44 1.11 -1.97 -1.18
CA GLY A 44 0.47 -0.76 -1.70
C GLY A 44 -0.39 -1.03 -2.95
N ALA A 45 0.13 -1.82 -3.90
CA ALA A 45 -0.61 -2.21 -5.09
C ALA A 45 -1.87 -3.02 -4.75
N LEU A 46 -1.72 -4.10 -3.98
CA LEU A 46 -2.79 -5.01 -3.61
C LEU A 46 -3.87 -4.33 -2.76
N ALA A 47 -3.47 -3.50 -1.79
CA ALA A 47 -4.42 -2.74 -0.96
C ALA A 47 -5.26 -1.75 -1.79
N THR A 48 -4.72 -1.25 -2.91
CA THR A 48 -5.36 -0.25 -3.77
C THR A 48 -6.34 -0.87 -4.78
N LEU A 49 -6.13 -2.12 -5.21
CA LEU A 49 -6.95 -2.82 -6.21
C LEU A 49 -8.47 -2.70 -6.02
N PRO A 50 -9.05 -2.87 -4.82
CA PRO A 50 -10.50 -2.87 -4.65
C PRO A 50 -11.15 -1.51 -4.92
N ALA A 51 -10.41 -0.42 -4.73
CA ALA A 51 -10.91 0.92 -4.99
C ALA A 51 -9.76 1.89 -5.29
N PRO A 52 -9.26 1.91 -6.54
CA PRO A 52 -8.03 2.61 -6.90
C PRO A 52 -8.04 4.12 -6.65
N ARG A 53 -9.22 4.74 -6.61
CA ARG A 53 -9.39 6.17 -6.26
C ARG A 53 -8.92 6.53 -4.84
N PHE A 54 -8.78 5.55 -3.96
CA PHE A 54 -8.33 5.73 -2.58
C PHE A 54 -6.88 5.26 -2.37
N TRP A 55 -6.04 5.34 -3.40
CA TRP A 55 -4.64 4.90 -3.34
C TRP A 55 -3.88 5.50 -2.14
N TRP A 56 -4.07 6.78 -1.84
CA TRP A 56 -3.45 7.45 -0.69
C TRP A 56 -3.84 6.83 0.65
N LEU A 57 -5.10 6.39 0.78
CA LEU A 57 -5.60 5.73 1.98
C LEU A 57 -5.03 4.32 2.12
N ALA A 58 -4.76 3.65 1.00
CA ALA A 58 -4.08 2.36 0.97
C ALA A 58 -2.66 2.49 1.52
N VAL A 59 -1.91 3.50 1.08
CA VAL A 59 -0.56 3.81 1.59
C VAL A 59 -0.60 4.06 3.10
N PHE A 60 -1.51 4.92 3.56
CA PHE A 60 -1.65 5.21 4.99
C PHE A 60 -2.02 3.96 5.81
N ALA A 61 -2.91 3.12 5.30
CA ALA A 61 -3.31 1.88 5.97
C ALA A 61 -2.20 0.84 6.02
N VAL A 62 -1.39 0.69 4.95
CA VAL A 62 -0.18 -0.15 4.95
C VAL A 62 0.79 0.32 6.03
N PHE A 63 1.09 1.61 6.05
CA PHE A 63 1.96 2.19 7.06
C PHE A 63 1.46 1.94 8.49
N LEU A 64 0.16 2.20 8.74
CA LEU A 64 -0.44 1.98 10.05
C LEU A 64 -0.43 0.49 10.43
N GLY A 65 -0.57 -0.41 9.47
CA GLY A 65 -0.47 -1.86 9.67
C GLY A 65 0.92 -2.31 10.12
N GLU A 66 1.97 -1.80 9.48
CA GLU A 66 3.37 -2.06 9.91
C GLU A 66 3.58 -1.62 11.36
N HIS A 67 3.13 -0.42 11.71
CA HIS A 67 3.29 0.14 13.05
C HIS A 67 2.47 -0.60 14.10
N ALA A 68 1.23 -0.97 13.76
CA ALA A 68 0.38 -1.75 14.64
C ALA A 68 1.01 -3.12 14.93
N TRP A 69 1.65 -3.74 13.94
CA TRP A 69 2.38 -4.99 14.15
C TRP A 69 3.57 -4.81 15.10
N TYR A 70 4.44 -3.82 14.86
CA TYR A 70 5.57 -3.58 15.77
C TYR A 70 5.12 -3.27 17.19
N ALA A 71 4.11 -2.42 17.35
CA ALA A 71 3.56 -2.07 18.66
C ALA A 71 2.98 -3.31 19.39
N ALA A 72 2.40 -4.26 18.65
CA ALA A 72 1.85 -5.49 19.23
C ALA A 72 2.92 -6.55 19.51
N ALA A 73 3.90 -6.73 18.61
CA ALA A 73 4.91 -7.77 18.69
C ALA A 73 6.08 -7.40 19.62
N TYR A 74 6.37 -6.10 19.79
CA TYR A 74 7.49 -5.60 20.57
C TYR A 74 7.04 -4.47 21.51
N PRO A 75 6.26 -4.78 22.57
CA PRO A 75 5.72 -3.78 23.49
C PRO A 75 6.80 -2.99 24.25
N ASP A 76 8.01 -3.55 24.36
CA ASP A 76 9.16 -2.92 25.03
C ASP A 76 9.95 -1.96 24.11
N MET A 77 9.66 -1.91 22.80
CA MET A 77 10.28 -0.95 21.89
C MET A 77 9.80 0.47 22.23
N ARG A 78 10.74 1.35 22.62
CA ARG A 78 10.43 2.73 22.99
C ARG A 78 9.73 3.46 21.83
N PRO A 79 8.66 4.24 22.09
CA PRO A 79 7.91 4.99 21.06
C PRO A 79 8.79 5.89 20.20
N TRP A 80 9.90 6.40 20.76
CA TRP A 80 10.86 7.28 20.09
C TRP A 80 11.77 6.55 19.08
N VAL A 81 11.98 5.24 19.23
CA VAL A 81 12.68 4.41 18.23
C VAL A 81 11.75 4.19 17.05
N LEU A 82 10.47 3.89 17.32
CA LEU A 82 9.42 3.89 16.29
C LEU A 82 9.30 5.27 15.61
N PHE A 83 9.43 6.38 16.34
CA PHE A 83 9.34 7.76 15.80
C PHE A 83 10.59 8.24 15.05
N GLY A 84 11.79 7.87 15.51
CA GLY A 84 13.07 8.19 14.86
C GLY A 84 13.27 7.37 13.58
N LEU A 85 12.77 6.14 13.59
CA LEU A 85 12.60 5.33 12.40
C LEU A 85 11.62 5.95 11.41
N VAL A 86 10.51 6.46 11.92
CA VAL A 86 9.54 7.21 11.13
C VAL A 86 10.25 8.38 10.44
N ILE A 87 10.96 9.31 11.09
CA ILE A 87 11.51 10.48 10.36
C ILE A 87 12.65 10.14 9.36
N ASN A 88 13.58 9.23 9.70
CA ASN A 88 14.67 8.87 8.79
C ASN A 88 14.27 7.85 7.70
N ALA A 89 13.21 7.07 7.92
CA ALA A 89 12.75 6.05 6.98
C ALA A 89 11.44 6.43 6.28
N ILE A 90 10.63 7.41 6.74
CA ILE A 90 9.33 7.83 6.15
C ILE A 90 9.43 7.97 4.63
N VAL A 91 10.48 8.65 4.15
CA VAL A 91 10.55 9.03 2.74
C VAL A 91 10.92 7.81 1.88
N PRO A 92 11.95 7.00 2.18
CA PRO A 92 12.22 5.78 1.41
C PRO A 92 11.18 4.67 1.60
N THR A 93 10.64 4.51 2.81
CA THR A 93 9.79 3.37 3.16
C THR A 93 8.39 3.46 2.57
N TRP A 94 7.79 4.65 2.57
CA TRP A 94 6.44 4.85 2.03
C TRP A 94 6.45 4.97 0.52
N TRP A 95 7.61 5.30 -0.06
CA TRP A 95 7.74 5.51 -1.49
C TRP A 95 7.37 4.26 -2.28
N SER A 96 7.87 3.09 -1.90
CA SER A 96 7.56 1.84 -2.63
C SER A 96 6.07 1.50 -2.60
N ALA A 97 5.43 1.60 -1.43
CA ALA A 97 3.98 1.40 -1.31
C ALA A 97 3.19 2.46 -2.08
N ALA A 98 3.64 3.73 -2.05
CA ALA A 98 3.03 4.81 -2.81
C ALA A 98 3.16 4.59 -4.32
N VAL A 99 4.32 4.14 -4.81
CA VAL A 99 4.52 3.80 -6.22
C VAL A 99 3.60 2.65 -6.63
N GLY A 100 3.54 1.56 -5.86
CA GLY A 100 2.63 0.45 -6.15
C GLY A 100 1.15 0.87 -6.18
N ALA A 101 0.72 1.63 -5.19
CA ALA A 101 -0.65 2.16 -5.12
C ALA A 101 -0.95 3.13 -6.29
N LEU A 102 -0.02 4.02 -6.61
CA LEU A 102 -0.16 4.99 -7.68
C LEU A 102 -0.24 4.33 -9.05
N LEU A 103 0.58 3.31 -9.32
CA LEU A 103 0.52 2.55 -10.57
C LEU A 103 -0.84 1.88 -10.77
N VAL A 104 -1.41 1.30 -9.72
CA VAL A 104 -2.77 0.72 -9.78
C VAL A 104 -3.82 1.79 -10.06
N TYR A 105 -3.71 2.96 -9.42
CA TYR A 105 -4.61 4.09 -9.70
C TYR A 105 -4.49 4.57 -11.15
N LEU A 106 -3.28 4.80 -11.65
CA LEU A 106 -3.03 5.26 -13.01
C LEU A 106 -3.50 4.23 -14.04
N GLY A 107 -3.21 2.94 -13.82
CA GLY A 107 -3.68 1.85 -14.68
C GLY A 107 -5.22 1.78 -14.73
N ALA A 108 -5.89 1.87 -13.58
CA ALA A 108 -7.35 1.91 -13.53
C ALA A 108 -7.93 3.16 -14.19
N ARG A 109 -7.27 4.31 -14.09
CA ARG A 109 -7.66 5.56 -14.75
C ARG A 109 -7.50 5.47 -16.27
N ALA A 110 -6.38 4.89 -16.73
CA ALA A 110 -6.11 4.68 -18.15
C ALA A 110 -7.13 3.70 -18.77
N ALA A 111 -7.40 2.58 -18.09
CA ALA A 111 -8.40 1.61 -18.54
C ALA A 111 -9.80 2.22 -18.71
N ARG A 112 -10.23 3.06 -17.75
CA ARG A 112 -11.51 3.77 -17.84
C ARG A 112 -11.57 4.72 -19.05
N ARG A 113 -10.50 5.49 -19.29
CA ARG A 113 -10.41 6.40 -20.44
C ARG A 113 -10.47 5.64 -21.76
N TYR A 114 -9.73 4.53 -21.86
CA TYR A 114 -9.74 3.68 -23.05
C TYR A 114 -11.12 3.08 -23.33
N SER A 115 -11.82 2.60 -22.30
CA SER A 115 -13.20 2.11 -22.45
C SER A 115 -14.18 3.19 -22.88
N GLN A 116 -14.00 4.43 -22.43
CA GLN A 116 -14.86 5.56 -22.83
C GLN A 116 -14.64 5.96 -24.29
N SER A 117 -13.40 6.01 -24.77
CA SER A 117 -13.09 6.31 -26.18
C SER A 117 -13.59 5.26 -27.18
N ARG A 118 -13.91 4.05 -26.70
CA ARG A 118 -14.31 2.91 -27.53
C ARG A 118 -15.81 2.60 -27.49
N ARG A 119 -16.60 3.33 -26.68
CA ARG A 119 -18.06 3.25 -26.77
C ARG A 119 -18.48 4.01 -28.04
N PRO A 120 -19.08 3.35 -29.05
CA PRO A 120 -19.71 4.07 -30.13
C PRO A 120 -20.80 4.94 -29.52
N ASP A 121 -20.89 6.20 -29.97
CA ASP A 121 -22.08 7.01 -29.75
C ASP A 121 -23.25 6.25 -30.37
N VAL A 122 -23.98 5.49 -29.56
CA VAL A 122 -25.25 4.91 -29.98
C VAL A 122 -26.12 6.11 -30.33
N PRO A 123 -26.56 6.27 -31.59
CA PRO A 123 -27.47 7.33 -31.94
C PRO A 123 -28.65 7.22 -30.99
N ARG A 124 -28.95 8.29 -30.26
CA ARG A 124 -30.20 8.39 -29.52
C ARG A 124 -31.28 8.34 -30.59
N GLU A 125 -31.81 7.15 -30.82
CA GLU A 125 -32.96 6.95 -31.67
C GLU A 125 -34.07 7.81 -31.06
N ASP A 126 -34.44 8.85 -31.81
CA ASP A 126 -35.51 9.78 -31.53
C ASP A 126 -36.76 9.00 -31.12
N ARG A 127 -37.01 8.89 -29.82
CA ARG A 127 -38.34 8.53 -29.34
C ARG A 127 -39.23 9.76 -29.52
N ARG A 128 -39.81 9.81 -30.72
CA ARG A 128 -41.07 10.50 -31.02
C ARG A 128 -42.17 10.07 -30.04
#